data_AF-A0A5C5B6W2-F1
#
_entry.id   AF-A0A5C5B6W2-F1
#
_cell.length_a   1.000
_cell.length_b   1.000
_cell.length_c   1.000
_cell.angle_alpha   90.00
_cell.angle_beta   90.00
_cell.angle_gamma   90.00
#
_symmetry.space_group_name_H-M   'P 1'
#
loop_
_entity.id
_entity.type
_entity.pdbx_description
1 polymer ?
#
loop_
_entity_poly.entity_id
_entity_poly.type
_entity_poly.pdbx_seq_one_letter_code
_entity_poly.pdbx_strand_id
1 'polypeptide(L)'
;WESAPGNPVLTHRSTAHPVQNTGHADLVELADGSWAMVHLGVRPRGRTPQFHVNGRETFVVGIDWVDGWPVVDEGRFAVPRVDTAFEDTFSGDLDLRWVSPGGVHRDLVSAVPGGGVTIAAHADGAAPGGAEGSGDGGGEHVGATDAPRAVRARTRRRVARDGAVRGRRGGGGRLPRHRPLGRAPRPRRACRRGGRRRGSAARAR
;
A
#
# COMPACT_ATOMS: atom_id res chain seq x y z
N TRP A 1 -14.67 17.26 -20.11
CA TRP A 1 -13.79 17.24 -18.93
C TRP A 1 -13.49 18.68 -18.55
N GLU A 2 -13.55 19.00 -17.27
CA GLU A 2 -13.20 20.32 -16.71
C GLU A 2 -12.15 20.11 -15.61
N SER A 3 -11.21 21.04 -15.47
CA SER A 3 -10.18 20.96 -14.45
C SER A 3 -10.76 21.34 -13.08
N ALA A 4 -10.48 20.53 -12.06
CA ALA A 4 -10.82 20.88 -10.69
C ALA A 4 -10.19 22.24 -10.31
N PRO A 5 -10.95 23.17 -9.72
CA PRO A 5 -10.41 24.46 -9.29
C PRO A 5 -9.28 24.33 -8.26
N GLY A 6 -9.31 23.28 -7.45
CA GLY A 6 -8.32 22.98 -6.40
C GLY A 6 -7.13 22.15 -6.86
N ASN A 7 -6.87 22.04 -8.16
CA ASN A 7 -5.74 21.23 -8.64
C ASN A 7 -4.37 21.76 -8.19
N PRO A 8 -3.41 20.87 -7.84
CA PRO A 8 -3.53 19.41 -7.79
C PRO A 8 -4.30 18.91 -6.55
N VAL A 9 -5.16 17.89 -6.72
CA VAL A 9 -5.96 17.29 -5.61
C VAL A 9 -5.09 16.75 -4.47
N LEU A 10 -3.94 16.14 -4.78
CA LEU A 10 -2.97 15.66 -3.78
C LEU A 10 -1.55 15.95 -4.26
N THR A 11 -0.78 16.69 -3.46
CA THR A 11 0.67 16.84 -3.67
C THR A 11 1.39 17.20 -2.38
N HIS A 12 2.53 16.57 -2.13
CA HIS A 12 3.48 17.00 -1.10
C HIS A 12 4.66 17.79 -1.67
N ARG A 13 4.62 18.14 -2.97
CA ARG A 13 5.67 18.97 -3.58
C ARG A 13 5.83 20.26 -2.77
N SER A 14 7.07 20.71 -2.61
CA SER A 14 7.40 21.95 -1.87
C SER A 14 7.01 21.92 -0.39
N THR A 15 6.86 20.74 0.22
CA THR A 15 6.62 20.57 1.67
C THR A 15 7.74 19.77 2.32
N ALA A 16 7.82 19.81 3.65
CA ALA A 16 8.70 18.95 4.43
C ALA A 16 8.02 17.63 4.88
N HIS A 17 6.92 17.22 4.24
CA HIS A 17 6.17 16.04 4.64
C HIS A 17 7.05 14.76 4.55
N PRO A 18 6.98 13.82 5.51
CA PRO A 18 7.83 12.62 5.52
C PRO A 18 7.53 11.62 4.40
N VAL A 19 6.34 11.71 3.80
CA VAL A 19 5.97 10.99 2.58
C VAL A 19 6.03 11.97 1.41
N GLN A 20 6.79 11.66 0.38
CA GLN A 20 7.01 12.49 -0.80
C GLN A 20 6.59 11.75 -2.08
N ASN A 21 6.65 12.44 -3.22
CA ASN A 21 6.31 11.88 -4.54
C ASN A 21 4.89 11.28 -4.60
N THR A 22 3.93 11.91 -3.92
CA THR A 22 2.54 11.45 -3.87
C THR A 22 1.84 11.56 -5.23
N GLY A 23 1.06 10.54 -5.61
CA GLY A 23 0.26 10.58 -6.83
C GLY A 23 -0.21 9.18 -7.27
N HIS A 24 -0.55 9.06 -8.56
CA HIS A 24 -1.00 7.81 -9.18
C HIS A 24 -2.11 7.13 -8.37
N ALA A 25 -3.14 7.92 -8.10
CA ALA A 25 -4.17 7.59 -7.14
C ALA A 25 -5.34 6.86 -7.78
N ASP A 26 -6.05 6.09 -6.97
CA ASP A 26 -7.35 5.50 -7.28
C ASP A 26 -8.35 5.83 -6.16
N LEU A 27 -9.60 6.10 -6.53
CA LEU A 27 -10.68 6.47 -5.61
C LEU A 27 -11.56 5.26 -5.34
N VAL A 28 -11.93 5.07 -4.07
CA VAL A 28 -12.78 3.96 -3.64
C VAL A 28 -13.87 4.46 -2.71
N GLU A 29 -15.12 4.08 -3.00
CA GLU A 29 -16.23 4.20 -2.08
C GLU A 29 -16.20 3.04 -1.09
N LEU A 30 -16.24 3.36 0.19
CA LEU A 30 -16.25 2.38 1.28
C LEU A 30 -17.66 1.84 1.51
N ALA A 31 -17.77 0.73 2.24
CA ALA A 31 -19.05 0.08 2.49
C ALA A 31 -20.07 0.95 3.27
N ASP A 32 -19.62 1.99 3.96
CA ASP A 32 -20.46 2.95 4.67
C ASP A 32 -20.85 4.18 3.82
N GLY A 33 -20.46 4.20 2.53
CA GLY A 33 -20.69 5.30 1.59
C GLY A 33 -19.71 6.47 1.72
N SER A 34 -18.76 6.42 2.65
CA SER A 34 -17.65 7.37 2.69
C SER A 34 -16.61 7.05 1.62
N TRP A 35 -15.73 7.99 1.29
CA TRP A 35 -14.73 7.81 0.23
C TRP A 35 -13.31 7.81 0.79
N ALA A 36 -12.45 7.05 0.13
CA ALA A 36 -11.02 7.02 0.34
C ALA A 36 -10.28 7.14 -1.00
N MET A 37 -9.00 7.51 -0.91
CA MET A 37 -8.06 7.49 -2.02
C MET A 37 -6.86 6.62 -1.62
N VAL A 38 -6.54 5.62 -2.44
CA VAL A 38 -5.25 4.93 -2.37
C VAL A 38 -4.29 5.62 -3.32
N HIS A 39 -3.04 5.83 -2.90
CA HIS A 39 -2.04 6.49 -3.73
C HIS A 39 -0.65 5.95 -3.42
N LEU A 40 0.28 6.16 -4.35
CA LEU A 40 1.69 5.85 -4.08
C LEU A 40 2.39 7.01 -3.37
N GLY A 41 3.49 6.71 -2.71
CA GLY A 41 4.44 7.70 -2.17
C GLY A 41 5.77 7.05 -1.84
N VAL A 42 6.74 7.84 -1.40
CA VAL A 42 8.06 7.35 -0.94
C VAL A 42 8.40 7.97 0.41
N ARG A 43 9.17 7.24 1.22
CA ARG A 43 9.74 7.76 2.49
C ARG A 43 11.24 8.02 2.34
N PRO A 44 11.63 9.21 1.86
CA PRO A 44 13.02 9.50 1.57
C PRO A 44 13.84 9.68 2.86
N ARG A 45 15.14 9.41 2.75
CA ARG A 45 16.15 9.54 3.82
C ARG A 45 17.44 10.11 3.24
N GLY A 46 18.39 10.43 4.12
CA GLY A 46 19.72 10.92 3.75
C GLY A 46 19.81 12.43 3.66
N ARG A 47 20.87 12.91 2.98
CA ARG A 47 21.13 14.33 2.70
C ARG A 47 20.78 14.66 1.25
N THR A 48 20.63 15.93 0.91
CA THR A 48 20.23 16.40 -0.42
C THR A 48 21.20 15.96 -1.54
N PRO A 49 20.72 15.35 -2.65
CA PRO A 49 19.34 14.89 -2.89
C PRO A 49 19.00 13.65 -2.05
N GLN A 50 17.82 13.64 -1.45
CA GLN A 50 17.38 12.51 -0.63
C GLN A 50 17.16 11.26 -1.49
N PHE A 51 17.23 10.07 -0.89
CA PHE A 51 17.04 8.77 -1.54
C PHE A 51 15.99 7.92 -0.83
N HIS A 52 15.38 6.96 -1.54
CA HIS A 52 14.42 6.01 -0.99
C HIS A 52 14.78 4.59 -1.43
N VAL A 53 14.89 3.66 -0.46
CA VAL A 53 15.35 2.28 -0.72
C VAL A 53 14.22 1.25 -0.70
N ASN A 54 13.05 1.62 -0.17
CA ASN A 54 11.87 0.75 -0.14
C ASN A 54 11.08 0.77 -1.46
N GLY A 55 11.52 1.52 -2.46
CA GLY A 55 10.71 1.82 -3.64
C GLY A 55 9.52 2.73 -3.31
N ARG A 56 8.46 2.60 -4.10
CA ARG A 56 7.17 3.29 -3.91
C ARG A 56 6.26 2.43 -3.06
N GLU A 57 5.64 3.04 -2.08
CA GLU A 57 4.80 2.41 -1.07
C GLU A 57 3.35 2.88 -1.26
N THR A 58 2.38 2.08 -0.81
CA THR A 58 0.95 2.41 -0.90
C THR A 58 0.48 3.10 0.38
N PHE A 59 -0.27 4.19 0.23
CA PHE A 59 -0.87 4.99 1.30
C PHE A 59 -2.37 5.14 1.06
N VAL A 60 -3.11 5.52 2.11
CA VAL A 60 -4.55 5.75 2.06
C VAL A 60 -4.90 7.04 2.79
N VAL A 61 -5.80 7.83 2.20
CA VAL A 61 -6.32 9.09 2.77
C VAL A 61 -7.83 9.16 2.59
N GLY A 62 -8.50 9.92 3.44
CA GLY A 62 -9.94 10.17 3.33
C GLY A 62 -10.26 11.12 2.18
N ILE A 63 -11.45 10.99 1.62
CA ILE A 63 -11.98 11.91 0.63
C ILE A 63 -13.35 12.40 1.06
N ASP A 64 -13.52 13.72 1.03
CA ASP A 64 -14.81 14.39 1.09
C ASP A 64 -15.15 14.97 -0.28
N TRP A 65 -16.43 14.96 -0.62
CA TRP A 65 -16.92 15.62 -1.82
C TRP A 65 -17.49 16.98 -1.46
N VAL A 66 -16.86 18.05 -1.95
CA VAL A 66 -17.29 19.44 -1.73
C VAL A 66 -17.55 20.07 -3.09
N ASP A 67 -18.77 20.53 -3.30
CA ASP A 67 -19.22 21.13 -4.57
C ASP A 67 -18.89 20.26 -5.81
N GLY A 68 -19.00 18.93 -5.64
CA GLY A 68 -18.74 17.95 -6.70
C GLY A 68 -17.26 17.63 -6.93
N TRP A 69 -16.34 18.17 -6.14
CA TRP A 69 -14.90 17.91 -6.25
C TRP A 69 -14.35 17.14 -5.03
N PRO A 70 -13.37 16.24 -5.23
CA PRO A 70 -12.74 15.53 -4.12
C PRO A 70 -11.78 16.44 -3.34
N VAL A 71 -11.89 16.40 -2.02
CA VAL A 71 -11.03 17.10 -1.07
C VAL A 71 -10.38 16.06 -0.15
N VAL A 72 -9.05 16.13 -0.02
CA VAL A 72 -8.27 15.14 0.73
C VAL A 72 -8.30 15.45 2.23
N ASP A 73 -8.54 14.41 3.02
CA ASP A 73 -8.38 14.36 4.47
C ASP A 73 -7.33 13.31 4.84
N GLU A 74 -6.05 13.74 4.90
CA GLU A 74 -4.92 12.86 5.22
C GLU A 74 -4.99 12.28 6.64
N GLY A 75 -5.76 12.89 7.54
CA GLY A 75 -5.89 12.48 8.93
C GLY A 75 -6.98 11.44 9.19
N ARG A 76 -7.80 11.10 8.18
CA ARG A 76 -9.00 10.25 8.36
C ARG A 76 -8.69 8.87 8.90
N PHE A 77 -7.61 8.26 8.43
CA PHE A 77 -7.30 6.87 8.71
C PHE A 77 -6.11 6.74 9.66
N ALA A 78 -6.36 6.19 10.85
CA ALA A 78 -5.31 5.73 11.74
C ALA A 78 -4.94 4.29 11.37
N VAL A 79 -3.90 4.12 10.54
CA VAL A 79 -3.43 2.79 10.14
C VAL A 79 -2.50 2.21 11.21
N PRO A 80 -2.88 1.12 11.91
CA PRO A 80 -2.02 0.53 12.92
C PRO A 80 -0.77 -0.08 12.27
N ARG A 81 0.36 -0.03 12.97
CA ARG A 81 1.56 -0.75 12.53
C ARG A 81 1.31 -2.24 12.68
N VAL A 82 1.30 -2.94 11.55
CA VAL A 82 1.26 -4.41 11.51
C VAL A 82 2.68 -4.95 11.48
N ASP A 83 2.95 -6.00 12.25
CA ASP A 83 4.21 -6.74 12.12
C ASP A 83 4.17 -7.55 10.83
N THR A 84 5.03 -7.18 9.89
CA THR A 84 5.14 -7.84 8.58
C THR A 84 6.24 -8.89 8.55
N ALA A 85 6.92 -9.15 9.68
CA ALA A 85 7.88 -10.24 9.77
C ALA A 85 7.20 -11.59 9.48
N PHE A 86 7.95 -12.50 8.86
CA PHE A 86 7.55 -13.89 8.71
C PHE A 86 8.76 -14.80 8.79
N GLU A 87 8.51 -16.04 9.18
CA GLU A 87 9.47 -17.14 9.16
C GLU A 87 8.92 -18.20 8.22
N ASP A 88 9.74 -18.59 7.25
CA ASP A 88 9.42 -19.69 6.35
C ASP A 88 10.37 -20.85 6.68
N THR A 89 9.79 -22.00 7.04
CA THR A 89 10.54 -23.21 7.37
C THR A 89 10.74 -24.12 6.17
N PHE A 90 10.14 -23.77 5.02
CA PHE A 90 10.21 -24.51 3.77
C PHE A 90 9.73 -25.96 3.92
N SER A 91 8.67 -26.19 4.70
CA SER A 91 8.05 -27.50 4.92
C SER A 91 6.87 -27.78 3.97
N GLY A 92 6.55 -26.85 3.09
CA GLY A 92 5.44 -26.93 2.12
C GLY A 92 5.67 -25.96 0.96
N ASP A 93 4.59 -25.49 0.33
CA ASP A 93 4.66 -24.48 -0.72
C ASP A 93 5.30 -23.17 -0.19
N LEU A 94 6.02 -22.48 -1.08
CA LEU A 94 6.61 -21.18 -0.76
C LEU A 94 5.52 -20.16 -0.44
N ASP A 95 5.75 -19.36 0.61
CA ASP A 95 4.88 -18.24 0.92
C ASP A 95 4.82 -17.25 -0.26
N LEU A 96 3.65 -16.65 -0.51
CA LEU A 96 3.41 -15.71 -1.61
C LEU A 96 4.29 -14.45 -1.58
N ARG A 97 5.00 -14.21 -0.48
CA ARG A 97 5.98 -13.12 -0.34
C ARG A 97 7.28 -13.38 -1.10
N TRP A 98 7.56 -14.62 -1.52
CA TRP A 98 8.72 -14.91 -2.35
C TRP A 98 8.49 -14.46 -3.80
N VAL A 99 9.42 -13.67 -4.32
CA VAL A 99 9.42 -13.18 -5.70
C VAL A 99 10.67 -13.63 -6.43
N SER A 100 10.53 -13.96 -7.71
CA SER A 100 11.67 -14.29 -8.59
C SER A 100 11.77 -13.26 -9.70
N PRO A 101 12.97 -12.76 -10.03
CA PRO A 101 13.18 -11.99 -11.25
C PRO A 101 12.91 -12.86 -12.48
N GLY A 102 12.14 -12.35 -13.44
CA GLY A 102 12.05 -12.90 -14.80
C GLY A 102 11.44 -14.31 -14.95
N GLY A 103 10.86 -14.90 -13.90
CA GLY A 103 10.34 -16.27 -13.98
C GLY A 103 9.46 -16.66 -12.79
N VAL A 104 8.91 -17.87 -12.84
CA VAL A 104 8.09 -18.41 -11.76
C VAL A 104 8.99 -19.18 -10.79
N HIS A 105 9.00 -18.75 -9.53
CA HIS A 105 9.89 -19.32 -8.51
C HIS A 105 9.71 -20.84 -8.33
N ARG A 106 8.50 -21.37 -8.59
CA ARG A 106 8.20 -22.81 -8.46
C ARG A 106 9.03 -23.68 -9.42
N ASP A 107 9.53 -23.10 -10.50
CA ASP A 107 10.32 -23.80 -11.51
C ASP A 107 11.81 -23.85 -11.14
N LEU A 108 12.23 -22.99 -10.21
CA LEU A 108 13.62 -22.84 -9.77
C LEU A 108 13.88 -23.48 -8.41
N VAL A 109 12.83 -23.74 -7.63
CA VAL A 109 12.94 -24.11 -6.22
C VAL A 109 12.26 -25.46 -5.97
N SER A 110 12.96 -26.39 -5.31
CA SER A 110 12.42 -27.68 -4.89
C SER A 110 12.55 -27.86 -3.38
N ALA A 111 11.51 -28.38 -2.72
CA ALA A 111 11.53 -28.64 -1.29
C ALA A 111 12.49 -29.80 -0.94
N VAL A 112 13.13 -29.71 0.22
CA VAL A 112 14.00 -30.77 0.74
C VAL A 112 13.28 -31.51 1.86
N PRO A 113 13.24 -32.86 1.84
CA PRO A 113 12.71 -33.65 2.95
C PRO A 113 13.40 -33.28 4.29
N GLY A 114 12.59 -33.02 5.33
CA GLY A 114 13.09 -32.55 6.62
C GLY A 114 13.38 -31.04 6.70
N GLY A 115 13.00 -30.27 5.66
CA GLY A 115 13.00 -28.82 5.63
C GLY A 115 14.14 -28.20 4.82
N GLY A 116 13.84 -27.01 4.29
CA GLY A 116 14.70 -26.24 3.39
C GLY A 116 14.31 -26.39 1.92
N VAL A 117 15.01 -25.66 1.07
CA VAL A 117 14.86 -25.74 -0.39
C VAL A 117 16.20 -25.92 -1.07
N THR A 118 16.20 -26.54 -2.25
CA THR A 118 17.26 -26.42 -3.25
C THR A 118 16.83 -25.41 -4.31
N ILE A 119 17.79 -24.62 -4.79
CA ILE A 119 17.60 -23.69 -5.89
C ILE A 119 18.41 -24.21 -7.05
N ALA A 120 17.77 -24.50 -8.18
CA ALA A 120 18.44 -24.91 -9.40
C ALA A 120 19.26 -23.72 -9.93
N ALA A 121 20.52 -23.97 -10.28
CA ALA A 121 21.29 -23.00 -11.04
C ALA A 121 20.62 -22.86 -12.40
N HIS A 122 20.28 -21.63 -12.80
CA HIS A 122 19.93 -21.37 -14.17
C HIS A 122 21.20 -21.52 -15.01
N ALA A 123 21.16 -22.30 -16.09
CA ALA A 123 22.27 -22.35 -17.02
C ALA A 123 22.46 -20.95 -17.61
N ASP A 124 23.63 -20.34 -17.40
CA ASP A 124 23.97 -19.08 -18.05
C ASP A 124 23.91 -19.31 -19.57
N GLY A 125 22.96 -18.68 -20.28
CA GLY A 125 22.93 -18.78 -21.74
C GLY A 125 21.63 -18.47 -22.48
N ALA A 126 20.47 -18.39 -21.84
CA ALA A 126 19.25 -17.96 -22.52
C ALA A 126 18.94 -16.49 -22.22
N ALA A 127 19.35 -15.59 -23.11
CA ALA A 127 18.71 -14.27 -23.17
C ALA A 127 17.19 -14.47 -23.25
N PRO A 128 16.35 -13.61 -22.63
CA PRO A 128 14.91 -13.69 -22.83
C PRO A 128 14.63 -13.52 -24.32
N GLY A 129 14.28 -14.63 -24.98
CA GLY A 129 14.11 -14.71 -26.42
C GLY A 129 13.01 -13.78 -26.89
N GLY A 130 13.40 -12.67 -27.51
CA GLY A 130 12.61 -12.06 -28.55
C GLY A 130 12.49 -13.09 -29.68
N ALA A 131 11.28 -13.54 -29.93
CA ALA A 131 10.98 -14.39 -31.06
C ALA A 131 11.39 -13.68 -32.36
N GLU A 132 12.30 -14.24 -33.16
CA GLU A 132 12.25 -14.30 -34.63
C GLU A 132 13.27 -15.34 -35.15
N GLY A 133 12.85 -16.18 -36.10
CA GLY A 133 13.65 -16.53 -37.28
C GLY A 133 14.65 -17.69 -37.18
N SER A 134 14.17 -18.88 -37.56
CA SER A 134 14.85 -20.02 -38.20
C SER A 134 16.34 -19.88 -38.56
N GLY A 135 17.15 -20.80 -38.03
CA GLY A 135 18.50 -21.10 -38.49
C GLY A 135 18.94 -22.48 -38.02
N ASP A 136 19.01 -23.42 -38.96
CA ASP A 136 19.52 -24.79 -38.81
C ASP A 136 21.03 -24.78 -38.49
N GLY A 137 21.47 -25.66 -37.60
CA GLY A 137 22.86 -25.71 -37.16
C GLY A 137 23.08 -26.69 -35.99
N GLY A 138 23.36 -27.95 -36.33
CA GLY A 138 23.73 -28.99 -35.39
C GLY A 138 25.03 -28.69 -34.64
N GLY A 139 25.04 -29.07 -33.36
CA GLY A 139 26.21 -29.02 -32.48
C GLY A 139 25.93 -29.81 -31.21
N GLU A 140 26.35 -31.08 -31.22
CA GLU A 140 26.30 -31.96 -30.05
C GLU A 140 27.31 -31.47 -29.00
N HIS A 141 26.82 -30.91 -27.90
CA HIS A 141 27.61 -30.64 -26.70
C HIS A 141 27.18 -31.56 -25.58
N VAL A 142 27.91 -32.67 -25.42
CA VAL A 142 27.86 -33.50 -24.21
C VAL A 142 28.62 -32.76 -23.10
N GLY A 143 27.92 -31.87 -22.40
CA GLY A 143 28.40 -31.24 -21.18
C GLY A 143 27.94 -32.05 -19.97
N ALA A 144 28.87 -32.62 -19.23
CA ALA A 144 28.61 -33.25 -17.95
C ALA A 144 27.84 -32.27 -17.04
N THR A 145 26.63 -32.65 -16.65
CA THR A 145 25.82 -31.88 -15.71
C THR A 145 26.46 -32.02 -14.33
N ASP A 146 27.15 -30.97 -13.90
CA ASP A 146 27.58 -30.85 -12.52
C ASP A 146 26.33 -30.92 -11.63
N ALA A 147 26.35 -31.79 -10.63
CA ALA A 147 25.19 -32.01 -9.77
C ALA A 147 24.75 -30.67 -9.15
N PRO A 148 23.43 -30.38 -9.08
CA PRO A 148 22.95 -29.10 -8.57
C PRO A 148 23.56 -28.85 -7.18
N ARG A 149 24.34 -27.77 -7.06
CA ARG A 149 24.90 -27.35 -5.77
C ARG A 149 23.74 -26.95 -4.86
N ALA A 150 23.36 -27.85 -3.96
CA ALA A 150 22.33 -27.61 -2.96
C ALA A 150 22.81 -26.53 -1.98
N VAL A 151 22.41 -25.28 -2.21
CA VAL A 151 22.55 -24.22 -1.20
C VAL A 151 21.42 -24.38 -0.20
N ARG A 152 21.71 -24.97 0.97
CA ARG A 152 20.77 -24.97 2.10
C ARG A 152 20.70 -23.56 2.70
N ALA A 153 19.76 -22.74 2.24
CA ALA A 153 19.47 -21.47 2.88
C ALA A 153 18.60 -21.68 4.12
N ARG A 154 19.14 -21.38 5.31
CA ARG A 154 18.35 -21.20 6.55
C ARG A 154 18.40 -19.72 6.93
N THR A 155 17.44 -18.92 6.46
CA THR A 155 17.45 -17.49 6.72
C THR A 155 16.60 -17.19 7.96
N ARG A 156 17.21 -17.11 9.15
CA ARG A 156 16.57 -16.54 10.33
C ARG A 156 16.81 -15.04 10.37
N ARG A 157 15.87 -14.23 9.88
CA ARG A 157 15.93 -12.78 10.09
C ARG A 157 15.11 -12.40 11.31
N ARG A 158 15.76 -12.30 12.47
CA ARG A 158 15.21 -11.52 13.59
C ARG A 158 15.39 -10.05 13.27
N VAL A 159 14.29 -9.35 12.97
CA VAL A 159 14.29 -7.89 12.96
C VAL A 159 14.28 -7.43 14.41
N ALA A 160 15.29 -6.66 14.81
CA ALA A 160 15.37 -6.07 16.14
C ALA A 160 14.14 -5.19 16.38
N ARG A 161 13.51 -5.35 17.55
CA ARG A 161 12.53 -4.38 18.06
C ARG A 161 13.29 -3.11 18.40
N ASP A 162 12.99 -2.00 17.74
CA ASP A 162 13.51 -0.69 18.17
C ASP A 162 13.06 -0.45 19.61
N GLY A 163 14.06 -0.26 20.47
CA GLY A 163 13.88 0.00 21.89
C GLY A 163 13.10 1.30 22.12
N ALA A 164 12.26 1.26 23.15
CA ALA A 164 11.52 2.40 23.66
C ALA A 164 12.44 3.61 23.88
N VAL A 165 12.11 4.74 23.24
CA VAL A 165 12.69 6.04 23.57
C VAL A 165 12.25 6.40 24.99
N ARG A 166 13.17 6.30 25.95
CA ARG A 166 12.99 6.84 27.30
C ARG A 166 12.93 8.37 27.20
N GLY A 167 11.74 8.93 27.45
CA GLY A 167 11.55 10.37 27.57
C GLY A 167 12.33 10.94 28.76
N ARG A 168 13.26 11.86 28.49
CA ARG A 168 13.79 12.77 29.51
C ARG A 168 12.71 13.82 29.81
N ARG A 169 12.20 13.81 31.04
CA ARG A 169 11.46 14.94 31.62
C ARG A 169 12.44 16.09 31.90
N GLY A 170 12.05 17.31 31.56
CA GLY A 170 12.70 18.51 32.05
C GLY A 170 12.21 19.80 31.40
N GLY A 171 11.62 20.70 32.19
CA GLY A 171 11.56 22.14 31.90
C GLY A 171 10.19 22.67 31.47
N GLY A 172 9.41 23.16 32.43
CA GLY A 172 8.14 23.85 32.19
C GLY A 172 8.32 25.23 31.54
N GLY A 173 7.40 25.55 30.64
CA GLY A 173 7.19 26.87 30.07
C GLY A 173 5.70 27.08 29.84
N ARG A 174 5.14 28.12 30.46
CA ARG A 174 3.71 28.45 30.48
C ARG A 174 3.17 28.78 29.08
N LEU A 175 2.00 28.24 28.76
CA LEU A 175 1.15 28.58 27.61
C LEU A 175 0.60 30.02 27.70
N PRO A 176 0.49 30.77 26.59
CA PRO A 176 -0.48 31.85 26.49
C PRO A 176 -1.87 31.30 26.09
N ARG A 177 -2.89 31.77 26.82
CA ARG A 177 -4.31 31.37 26.66
C ARG A 177 -4.89 31.94 25.37
N HIS A 178 -5.40 31.08 24.48
CA HIS A 178 -6.26 31.48 23.37
C HIS A 178 -7.70 31.75 23.85
N ARG A 179 -8.25 32.89 23.42
CA ARG A 179 -9.64 33.33 23.61
C ARG A 179 -10.56 32.52 22.67
N PRO A 180 -11.70 31.97 23.11
CA PRO A 180 -12.56 31.21 22.21
C PRO A 180 -13.37 32.16 21.31
N LEU A 181 -13.24 31.98 19.99
CA LEU A 181 -14.17 32.54 19.01
C LEU A 181 -15.45 31.71 19.02
N GLY A 182 -16.59 32.41 18.96
CA GLY A 182 -17.93 31.87 19.21
C GLY A 182 -18.37 30.80 18.22
N ARG A 183 -19.20 29.88 18.73
CA ARG A 183 -19.96 28.88 17.95
C ARG A 183 -20.87 29.57 16.93
N ALA A 184 -20.75 29.20 15.66
CA ALA A 184 -21.77 29.44 14.64
C ALA A 184 -23.03 28.58 14.93
N PRO A 185 -24.24 29.08 14.66
CA PRO A 185 -25.48 28.33 14.89
C PRO A 185 -25.70 27.24 13.82
N ARG A 186 -26.19 26.08 14.26
CA ARG A 186 -26.60 24.96 13.37
C ARG A 186 -27.88 25.30 12.62
N PRO A 187 -28.05 24.89 11.35
CA PRO A 187 -29.32 25.02 10.64
C PRO A 187 -30.37 24.05 11.21
N ARG A 188 -31.59 24.58 11.43
CA ARG A 188 -32.75 23.85 11.93
C ARG A 188 -33.26 22.86 10.88
N ARG A 189 -33.41 21.58 11.27
CA ARG A 189 -34.15 20.56 10.50
C ARG A 189 -35.63 20.94 10.40
N ALA A 190 -36.14 21.11 9.19
CA ALA A 190 -37.57 21.21 8.94
C ALA A 190 -38.21 19.80 9.06
N CYS A 191 -39.00 19.60 10.11
CA CYS A 191 -39.92 18.46 10.23
C CYS A 191 -41.11 18.66 9.27
N ARG A 192 -41.22 17.87 8.21
CA ARG A 192 -42.50 17.69 7.50
C ARG A 192 -43.32 16.63 8.24
N ARG A 193 -44.26 17.07 9.08
CA ARG A 193 -45.40 16.25 9.54
C ARG A 193 -46.47 16.25 8.44
N GLY A 194 -46.56 15.17 7.67
CA GLY A 194 -47.70 14.89 6.79
C GLY A 194 -48.84 14.29 7.62
N GLY A 195 -49.84 15.11 7.94
CA GLY A 195 -51.06 14.68 8.63
C GLY A 195 -52.00 13.90 7.70
N ARG A 196 -52.49 12.77 8.20
CA ARG A 196 -53.60 11.99 7.64
C ARG A 196 -54.87 12.85 7.57
N ARG A 197 -55.63 12.76 6.47
CA ARG A 197 -57.08 12.97 6.47
C ARG A 197 -57.76 11.71 5.92
N ARG A 198 -58.46 11.00 6.81
CA ARG A 198 -59.57 10.11 6.47
C ARG A 198 -60.85 10.95 6.54
N GLY A 199 -61.70 10.83 5.54
CA GLY A 199 -63.05 11.38 5.51
C GLY A 199 -63.93 10.48 4.65
N SER A 200 -64.89 9.83 5.28
CA SER A 200 -65.82 8.83 4.76
C SER A 200 -67.10 9.48 4.23
N ALA A 201 -67.70 8.93 3.18
CA ALA A 201 -69.15 8.89 2.90
C ALA A 201 -69.38 7.80 1.83
N ALA A 202 -70.03 6.66 2.15
CA ALA A 202 -71.47 6.36 1.98
C ALA A 202 -71.89 6.25 0.49
N ARG A 203 -72.74 5.33 -0.01
CA ARG A 203 -73.40 4.06 0.38
C ARG A 203 -74.22 3.64 -0.86
N ALA A 204 -74.49 2.34 -1.05
CA ALA A 204 -75.48 1.72 -1.97
C ALA A 204 -75.19 1.86 -3.49
N ARG A 205 -75.41 0.87 -4.37
CA ARG A 205 -76.24 -0.34 -4.38
C ARG A 205 -75.46 -1.51 -4.98
#